data_AF-A0A382EZ79-F1
#
_entry.id   AF-A0A382EZ79-F1
#
_cell.length_a   1.000
_cell.length_b   1.000
_cell.length_c   1.000
_cell.angle_alpha   90.00
_cell.angle_beta   90.00
_cell.angle_gamma   90.00
#
_symmetry.space_group_name_H-M   'P 1'
#
loop_
_entity.id
_entity.type
_entity.pdbx_description
1 polymer ?
#
loop_
_entity_poly.entity_id
_entity_poly.type
_entity_poly.pdbx_seq_one_letter_code
_entity_poly.pdbx_strand_id
1 'polypeptide(L)' 'MAFESLIEWIIQLITEYLYVGVFLAALIETIIPPIPTMAVFPTAGFVASQNGLGLHEVILLGIIGGLGA' A
#
# COMPACT_ATOMS: atom_id res chain seq x y z
N MET A 1 -8.06 4.78 -18.60
CA MET A 1 -8.34 3.34 -18.83
C MET A 1 -7.26 2.46 -18.21
N ALA A 2 -6.01 2.46 -18.69
CA ALA A 2 -4.95 1.61 -18.09
C ALA A 2 -4.45 2.09 -16.71
N PHE A 3 -4.29 3.41 -16.53
CA PHE A 3 -3.82 3.98 -15.26
C PHE A 3 -4.81 3.75 -14.10
N GLU A 4 -6.10 4.00 -14.33
CA GLU A 4 -7.16 3.68 -13.35
C GLU A 4 -7.15 2.20 -12.97
N SER A 5 -7.04 1.29 -13.95
CA SER A 5 -6.96 -0.15 -13.69
C SER A 5 -5.72 -0.55 -12.87
N LEU A 6 -4.59 0.14 -13.07
CA LEU A 6 -3.38 -0.07 -12.25
C LEU A 6 -3.61 0.36 -10.80
N ILE A 7 -4.25 1.51 -10.58
CA ILE A 7 -4.58 1.99 -9.23
C ILE A 7 -5.54 1.02 -8.54
N GLU A 8 -6.61 0.60 -9.23
CA GLU A 8 -7.55 -0.38 -8.69
C GLU A 8 -6.86 -1.69 -8.30
N TRP A 9 -5.94 -2.17 -9.14
CA TRP A 9 -5.16 -3.37 -8.86
C TRP A 9 -4.24 -3.20 -7.64
N ILE A 10 -3.58 -2.03 -7.48
CA ILE A 10 -2.79 -1.71 -6.30
C ILE A 10 -3.66 -1.71 -5.04
N ILE A 11 -4.84 -1.10 -5.10
CA ILE A 11 -5.78 -1.06 -3.98
C ILE A 11 -6.22 -2.48 -3.59
N GLN A 12 -6.53 -3.33 -4.57
CA GLN A 12 -6.86 -4.75 -4.33
C GLN A 12 -5.69 -5.48 -3.66
N LEU A 13 -4.48 -5.29 -4.18
CA LEU A 13 -3.26 -5.91 -3.64
C LEU A 13 -3.00 -5.51 -2.18
N ILE A 14 -3.19 -4.23 -1.83
CA ILE A 14 -3.09 -3.76 -0.43
C ILE A 14 -4.21 -4.35 0.43
N THR A 15 -5.44 -4.41 -0.10
CA THR A 15 -6.62 -4.88 0.64
C THR A 15 -6.51 -6.37 0.96
N GLU A 16 -6.01 -7.19 0.03
CA GLU A 16 -5.87 -8.64 0.19
C GLU A 16 -4.64 -9.04 1.00
N TYR A 17 -3.49 -8.37 0.78
CA TYR A 17 -2.19 -8.84 1.29
C TYR A 17 -1.55 -7.91 2.33
N LEU A 18 -2.20 -6.79 2.67
CA LEU A 18 -1.78 -5.77 3.64
C LEU A 18 -0.25 -5.54 3.67
N TYR A 19 0.50 -6.17 4.59
CA TYR A 19 1.95 -6.01 4.70
C TYR A 19 2.72 -6.24 3.40
N VAL A 20 2.51 -7.39 2.76
CA VAL A 20 3.19 -7.72 1.50
C VAL A 20 2.64 -6.85 0.37
N GLY A 21 1.33 -6.56 0.41
CA GLY A 21 0.68 -5.69 -0.55
C GLY A 21 1.28 -4.28 -0.55
N VAL A 22 1.45 -3.68 0.62
CA VAL A 22 2.00 -2.33 0.78
C VAL A 22 3.47 -2.29 0.37
N PHE A 23 4.27 -3.30 0.72
CA PHE A 23 5.66 -3.39 0.24
C PHE A 23 5.75 -3.41 -1.29
N LEU A 24 4.97 -4.28 -1.94
CA LEU A 24 4.97 -4.40 -3.40
C LEU A 24 4.39 -3.15 -4.07
N ALA A 25 3.33 -2.56 -3.51
CA ALA A 25 2.74 -1.33 -4.01
C ALA A 25 3.73 -0.15 -3.93
N ALA A 26 4.43 -0.02 -2.79
CA ALA A 26 5.49 0.98 -2.60
C ALA A 26 6.64 0.78 -3.59
N LEU A 27 7.08 -0.46 -3.80
CA LEU A 27 8.10 -0.79 -4.79
C LEU A 27 7.68 -0.45 -6.22
N ILE A 28 6.43 -0.75 -6.58
CA ILE A 28 5.90 -0.48 -7.90
C ILE A 28 5.80 1.03 -8.14
N GLU A 29 5.34 1.83 -7.17
CA GLU A 29 5.32 3.28 -7.33
C GLU A 29 6.72 3.89 -7.40
N THR A 30 7.71 3.35 -6.69
CA THR A 30 9.11 3.81 -6.81
C THR A 30 9.69 3.50 -8.19
N ILE A 31 9.44 2.30 -8.74
CA ILE A 31 9.93 1.92 -10.08
C ILE A 31 9.15 2.63 -11.18
N ILE A 32 7.86 2.89 -10.96
CA ILE A 32 6.94 3.52 -11.89
C ILE A 32 6.31 4.74 -11.19
N PRO A 33 7.03 5.89 -11.15
CA PRO A 33 6.62 7.10 -10.44
C PRO A 33 5.30 7.75 -10.84
N PRO A 34 4.65 7.52 -12.02
CA PRO A 34 3.34 8.13 -12.26
C PRO A 34 2.27 7.74 -11.24
N ILE A 35 2.49 6.73 -10.38
CA ILE A 35 1.59 6.39 -9.28
C ILE A 35 1.81 7.37 -8.10
N PRO A 36 0.78 8.08 -7.64
CA PRO A 36 0.90 8.96 -6.48
C PRO A 36 0.96 8.16 -5.17
N THR A 37 1.93 8.46 -4.30
CA THR A 37 2.06 7.90 -2.93
C THR A 37 0.79 8.02 -2.09
N MET A 38 -0.08 8.99 -2.40
CA MET A 38 -1.39 9.14 -1.76
C MET A 38 -2.35 7.96 -2.04
N ALA A 39 -2.09 7.14 -3.07
CA ALA A 39 -2.86 5.94 -3.38
C ALA A 39 -2.40 4.70 -2.58
N VAL A 40 -1.14 4.67 -2.12
CA VAL A 40 -0.57 3.51 -1.41
C VAL A 40 -0.69 3.66 0.10
N PHE A 41 -0.02 4.64 0.71
CA PHE A 41 0.09 4.71 2.17
C PHE A 41 -1.21 5.14 2.89
N PRO A 42 -1.99 6.11 2.38
CA PRO A 42 -3.31 6.40 2.95
C PRO A 42 -4.27 5.20 2.86
N THR A 43 -4.25 4.46 1.74
CA THR A 43 -5.03 3.24 1.57
C THR A 43 -4.57 2.16 2.54
N ALA A 44 -3.25 1.96 2.69
CA ALA A 44 -2.67 1.05 3.66
C ALA A 44 -3.14 1.36 5.09
N GLY A 45 -3.09 2.62 5.49
CA GLY A 45 -3.55 3.08 6.80
C GLY A 45 -5.06 2.88 7.00
N PHE A 46 -5.87 3.15 5.97
CA PHE A 46 -7.31 2.90 6.01
C PHE A 46 -7.62 1.40 6.15
N VAL A 47 -7.02 0.56 5.32
CA VAL A 47 -7.21 -0.90 5.37
C VAL A 47 -6.69 -1.45 6.70
N ALA A 48 -5.60 -0.91 7.23
CA ALA A 48 -5.10 -1.31 8.54
C ALA A 48 -6.06 -0.95 9.68
N SER A 49 -6.68 0.23 9.63
CA SER A 49 -7.74 0.60 10.56
C SER A 49 -8.95 -0.32 10.45
N GLN A 50 -9.36 -0.69 9.23
CA GLN A 50 -10.51 -1.57 8.98
C GLN A 50 -10.28 -3.00 9.48
N ASN A 51 -9.04 -3.48 9.41
CA ASN A 51 -8.63 -4.79 9.93
C ASN A 51 -8.32 -4.77 11.44
N GLY A 52 -8.48 -3.62 12.11
CA GLY A 52 -8.29 -3.50 13.56
C GLY A 52 -6.84 -3.62 14.02
N LEU A 53 -5.87 -3.32 13.16
CA LEU A 53 -4.45 -3.40 13.53
C LEU A 53 -4.13 -2.39 14.63
N GLY A 54 -3.39 -2.85 15.64
CA GLY A 54 -2.90 -2.02 16.73
C GLY A 54 -1.72 -1.12 16.31
N LEU A 55 -1.32 -0.22 17.21
CA LEU A 55 -0.21 0.72 16.94
C LEU A 55 1.09 0.03 16.53
N HIS A 56 1.44 -1.08 17.19
CA HIS A 56 2.66 -1.83 16.91
C HIS A 56 2.66 -2.47 15.51
N GLU A 57 1.52 -2.98 15.09
CA GLU A 57 1.29 -3.54 13.77
C GLU A 57 1.33 -2.48 12.67
N VAL A 58 0.72 -1.32 12.91
CA VAL A 58 0.77 -0.19 11.96
C VAL A 58 2.19 0.36 11.80
N ILE A 59 2.98 0.40 12.89
CA ILE A 59 4.40 0.76 12.81
C ILE A 59 5.17 -0.25 11.96
N LEU A 60 4.95 -1.55 12.17
CA LEU A 60 5.54 -2.60 11.34
C LEU A 60 5.11 -2.49 9.88
N LEU A 61 3.84 -2.17 9.62
CA LEU A 61 3.31 -1.96 8.28
C LEU A 61 4.02 -0.79 7.58
N GLY A 62 4.25 0.31 8.30
CA GLY A 62 5.00 1.46 7.81
C GLY A 62 6.46 1.13 7.52
N ILE A 63 7.13 0.35 8.38
CA ILE A 63 8.51 -0.11 8.16
C ILE A 63 8.57 -1.00 6.92
N ILE A 64 7.68 -1.99 6.81
CA ILE A 64 7.64 -2.92 5.67
C ILE A 64 7.33 -2.18 4.37
N GLY A 65 6.34 -1.28 4.38
CA GLY A 65 6.06 -0.42 3.22
C GLY A 65 7.25 0.45 2.82
N GLY A 66 7.93 1.04 3.81
CA GLY A 66 9.12 1.86 3.59
C GLY A 66 10.35 1.10 3.09
N LEU A 67 10.40 -0.24 3.21
CA LEU A 67 11.44 -1.05 2.57
C LEU A 67 11.22 -1.23 1.07
N GLY A 68 9.98 -1.05 0.60
CA GLY A 68 9.64 -1.11 -0.81
C GLY A 68 9.87 0.23 -1.53
N ALA A 69 9.75 1.35 -0.81
CA ALA A 69 9.90 2.70 -1.36
C ALA A 69 11.37 3.11 -1.53
#